data_AF-A0A4R7YQ31-F1
#
_entry.id   AF-A0A4R7YQ31-F1
#
_cell.length_a   1.000
_cell.length_b   1.000
_cell.length_c   1.000
_cell.angle_alpha   90.00
_cell.angle_beta   90.00
_cell.angle_gamma   90.00
#
_symmetry.space_group_name_H-M   'P 1'
#
loop_
_entity.id
_entity.type
_entity.pdbx_description
1 polymer ?
#
loop_
_entity_poly.entity_id
_entity_poly.type
_entity_poly.pdbx_seq_one_letter_code
_entity_poly.pdbx_strand_id
1 'polypeptide(L)'
;MIDKKLKVSVITGALLGVICIIGGGIRMGFSGNGLYLFALWYNRLIMGFLIGLTNMKPGITGLIKGGFLGFIISLAFYLSTGMTDLISFIAGIIYGVIIVAVARKFE
;
A
#
# COMPACT_ATOMS: atom_id res chain seq x y z
N MET A 1 -13.83 -13.94 -11.63
CA MET A 1 -14.05 -12.55 -11.13
C MET A 1 -13.01 -12.09 -10.11
N ILE A 2 -12.25 -12.99 -9.47
CA ILE A 2 -11.14 -12.63 -8.56
C ILE A 2 -9.90 -12.12 -9.32
N ASP A 3 -9.58 -12.69 -10.49
CA ASP A 3 -8.39 -12.29 -11.28
C ASP A 3 -8.37 -10.82 -11.66
N LYS A 4 -9.52 -10.26 -12.08
CA LYS A 4 -9.59 -8.87 -12.56
C LYS A 4 -9.41 -7.88 -11.41
N LYS A 5 -10.08 -8.13 -10.27
CA LYS A 5 -9.94 -7.34 -9.05
C LYS A 5 -8.51 -7.42 -8.49
N LEU A 6 -7.98 -8.62 -8.33
CA LEU A 6 -6.61 -8.86 -7.85
C LEU A 6 -5.58 -8.13 -8.72
N LYS A 7 -5.69 -8.28 -10.05
CA LYS A 7 -4.79 -7.62 -11.00
C LYS A 7 -4.85 -6.10 -10.89
N VAL A 8 -6.05 -5.52 -10.79
CA VAL A 8 -6.22 -4.07 -10.60
C VAL A 8 -5.67 -3.60 -9.26
N SER A 9 -5.92 -4.31 -8.16
CA SER A 9 -5.42 -3.93 -6.83
C SER A 9 -3.90 -3.98 -6.76
N VAL A 10 -3.27 -5.01 -7.35
CA VAL A 10 -1.80 -5.13 -7.41
C VAL A 10 -1.20 -4.04 -8.29
N ILE A 11 -1.76 -3.77 -9.48
CA ILE A 11 -1.29 -2.69 -10.36
C ILE A 11 -1.42 -1.34 -9.66
N THR A 12 -2.55 -1.09 -9.00
CA THR A 12 -2.77 0.16 -8.24
C THR A 12 -1.75 0.29 -7.11
N GLY A 13 -1.50 -0.80 -6.36
CA GLY A 13 -0.49 -0.85 -5.32
C GLY A 13 0.93 -0.60 -5.84
N ALA A 14 1.28 -1.17 -7.00
CA ALA A 14 2.59 -0.96 -7.64
C ALA A 14 2.78 0.50 -8.08
N LEU A 15 1.75 1.11 -8.69
CA LEU A 15 1.77 2.52 -9.13
C LEU A 15 1.88 3.48 -7.94
N LEU A 16 1.07 3.28 -6.90
CA LEU A 16 1.17 4.04 -5.65
C LEU A 16 2.53 3.82 -4.97
N GLY A 17 3.09 2.62 -5.11
CA GLY A 17 4.45 2.29 -4.67
C GLY A 17 5.50 3.18 -5.32
N VAL A 18 5.42 3.45 -6.63
CA VAL A 18 6.38 4.32 -7.32
C VAL A 18 6.32 5.74 -6.74
N ILE A 19 5.11 6.26 -6.49
CA ILE A 19 4.94 7.57 -5.82
C ILE A 19 5.57 7.55 -4.42
N CYS A 20 5.43 6.44 -3.70
CA CYS A 20 6.02 6.25 -2.37
C CYS A 20 7.56 6.17 -2.40
N ILE A 21 8.15 5.55 -3.45
CA ILE A 21 9.61 5.56 -3.67
C ILE A 21 10.10 6.99 -3.91
N ILE A 22 9.43 7.74 -4.79
CA ILE A 22 9.83 9.13 -5.09
C ILE A 22 9.77 9.96 -3.81
N GLY A 23 8.67 9.88 -3.06
CA GLY A 23 8.50 10.62 -1.80
C GLY A 23 9.47 10.18 -0.70
N GLY A 24 9.83 8.90 -0.63
CA GLY A 24 10.86 8.38 0.28
C GLY A 24 12.27 8.84 -0.12
N GLY A 25 12.59 8.76 -1.41
CA GLY A 25 13.89 9.12 -1.97
C GLY A 25 14.20 10.62 -1.88
N ILE A 26 13.19 11.49 -1.97
CA ILE A 26 13.37 12.93 -1.73
C ILE A 26 13.78 13.23 -0.28
N ARG A 27 13.28 12.44 0.69
CA ARG A 27 13.54 12.67 2.12
C ARG A 27 14.77 11.96 2.64
N MET A 28 14.97 10.71 2.21
CA MET A 28 16.04 9.83 2.69
C MET A 28 17.26 9.82 1.75
N GLY A 29 17.13 10.34 0.53
CA GLY A 29 18.15 10.25 -0.51
C GLY A 29 18.10 8.92 -1.28
N PHE A 30 18.44 8.97 -2.57
CA PHE A 30 18.47 7.78 -3.43
C PHE A 30 19.78 6.99 -3.36
N SER A 31 20.88 7.64 -2.96
CA SER A 31 22.20 6.99 -2.82
C SER A 31 22.31 6.29 -1.46
N GLY A 32 22.64 5.00 -1.45
CA GLY A 32 22.78 4.20 -0.22
C GLY A 32 21.48 3.59 0.33
N ASN A 33 20.30 4.08 -0.08
CA ASN A 33 18.99 3.62 0.43
C ASN A 33 18.19 2.76 -0.56
N GLY A 34 18.82 2.21 -1.60
CA GLY A 34 18.13 1.43 -2.64
C GLY A 34 17.31 0.26 -2.09
N LEU A 35 17.85 -0.48 -1.12
CA LEU A 35 17.16 -1.61 -0.50
C LEU A 35 15.96 -1.15 0.34
N TYR A 36 16.08 -0.03 1.03
CA TYR A 36 14.99 0.59 1.80
C TYR A 36 13.85 1.03 0.87
N LEU A 37 14.17 1.76 -0.20
CA LEU A 37 13.18 2.23 -1.17
C LEU A 37 12.49 1.07 -1.88
N PHE A 38 13.24 0.01 -2.21
CA PHE A 38 12.67 -1.21 -2.79
C PHE A 38 11.76 -1.94 -1.79
N ALA A 39 12.17 -2.08 -0.52
CA ALA A 39 11.34 -2.69 0.51
C ALA A 39 10.04 -1.89 0.74
N LEU A 40 10.12 -0.55 0.66
CA LEU A 40 8.99 0.35 0.78
C LEU A 40 8.00 0.19 -0.38
N TRP A 41 8.50 0.02 -1.60
CA TRP A 41 7.70 -0.33 -2.77
C TRP A 41 7.06 -1.72 -2.67
N TYR A 42 7.85 -2.71 -2.28
CA TYR A 42 7.39 -4.09 -2.09
C TYR A 42 6.28 -4.16 -1.04
N ASN A 43 6.36 -3.35 0.01
CA ASN A 43 5.30 -3.21 1.01
C ASN A 43 3.97 -2.73 0.39
N ARG A 44 4.01 -1.84 -0.63
CA ARG A 44 2.81 -1.38 -1.36
C ARG A 44 2.26 -2.43 -2.31
N LEU A 45 3.13 -3.24 -2.91
CA LEU A 45 2.73 -4.40 -3.68
C LEU A 45 1.97 -5.43 -2.84
N ILE A 46 2.51 -5.77 -1.65
CA ILE A 46 1.85 -6.70 -0.72
C ILE A 46 0.49 -6.15 -0.30
N MET A 47 0.40 -4.84 0.00
CA MET A 47 -0.86 -4.19 0.32
C MET A 47 -1.91 -4.34 -0.79
N GLY A 48 -1.51 -4.06 -2.04
CA GLY A 48 -2.38 -4.26 -3.20
C GLY A 48 -2.83 -5.71 -3.36
N PHE A 49 -1.92 -6.66 -3.14
CA PHE A 49 -2.21 -8.10 -3.23
C PHE A 49 -3.21 -8.56 -2.17
N LEU A 50 -2.98 -8.21 -0.88
CA LEU A 50 -3.88 -8.60 0.22
C LEU A 50 -5.27 -7.96 0.10
N ILE A 51 -5.34 -6.71 -0.35
CA ILE A 51 -6.62 -6.04 -0.65
C ILE A 51 -7.34 -6.73 -1.82
N GLY A 52 -6.61 -7.13 -2.86
CA GLY A 52 -7.19 -7.83 -4.01
C GLY A 52 -7.75 -9.21 -3.68
N LEU A 53 -7.13 -9.92 -2.72
CA LEU A 53 -7.59 -11.24 -2.25
C LEU A 53 -8.82 -11.16 -1.32
N THR A 54 -9.05 -10.02 -0.68
CA THR A 54 -10.15 -9.89 0.30
C THR A 54 -11.44 -9.46 -0.39
N ASN A 55 -12.54 -10.16 -0.10
CA ASN A 55 -13.89 -9.74 -0.52
C ASN A 55 -14.35 -8.55 0.32
N MET A 56 -14.66 -7.42 -0.32
CA MET A 56 -14.93 -6.16 0.36
C MET A 56 -16.33 -5.70 0.02
N LYS A 57 -17.31 -5.92 0.89
CA LYS A 57 -18.68 -5.49 0.62
C LYS A 57 -18.74 -3.99 0.22
N PRO A 58 -19.57 -3.62 -0.77
CA PRO A 58 -19.76 -2.23 -1.15
C PRO A 58 -20.25 -1.43 0.06
N GLY A 59 -19.56 -0.32 0.37
CA GLY A 59 -19.91 0.59 1.47
C GLY A 59 -18.70 1.07 2.27
N ILE A 60 -18.96 1.86 3.31
CA ILE A 60 -17.95 2.41 4.24
C ILE A 60 -17.11 1.30 4.90
N THR A 61 -17.72 0.15 5.17
CA THR A 61 -17.04 -1.01 5.76
C THR A 61 -15.90 -1.53 4.89
N GLY A 62 -16.02 -1.46 3.55
CA GLY A 62 -14.94 -1.80 2.63
C GLY A 62 -13.76 -0.84 2.77
N LEU A 63 -14.01 0.47 2.77
CA LEU A 63 -12.95 1.48 2.91
C LEU A 63 -12.21 1.36 4.25
N ILE A 64 -12.93 1.13 5.34
CA ILE A 64 -12.34 0.91 6.68
C ILE A 64 -11.43 -0.31 6.67
N LYS A 65 -11.86 -1.42 6.05
CA LYS A 65 -11.00 -2.62 5.90
C LYS A 65 -9.74 -2.34 5.08
N GLY A 66 -9.85 -1.55 4.01
CA GLY A 66 -8.71 -1.10 3.21
C GLY A 66 -7.71 -0.30 4.02
N GLY A 67 -8.19 0.69 4.76
CA GLY A 67 -7.36 1.48 5.67
C GLY A 67 -6.73 0.63 6.77
N PHE A 68 -7.47 -0.33 7.33
CA PHE A 68 -6.98 -1.23 8.37
C PHE A 68 -5.89 -2.19 7.85
N LEU A 69 -6.06 -2.78 6.66
CA LEU A 69 -5.02 -3.57 6.00
C LEU A 69 -3.80 -2.69 5.67
N GLY A 70 -4.03 -1.48 5.18
CA GLY A 70 -2.98 -0.50 4.93
C GLY A 70 -2.19 -0.15 6.19
N PHE A 71 -2.88 0.01 7.31
CA PHE A 71 -2.31 0.23 8.65
C PHE A 71 -1.44 -0.95 9.09
N ILE A 72 -1.97 -2.19 9.07
CA ILE A 72 -1.22 -3.38 9.53
C ILE A 72 0.08 -3.54 8.74
N ILE A 73 -0.01 -3.45 7.41
CA ILE A 73 1.13 -3.68 6.52
C ILE A 73 2.16 -2.57 6.67
N SER A 74 1.70 -1.32 6.78
CA SER A 74 2.61 -0.19 6.96
C SER A 74 3.21 -0.14 8.37
N LEU A 75 2.50 -0.62 9.38
CA LEU A 75 3.00 -0.76 10.75
C LEU A 75 4.15 -1.77 10.80
N ALA A 76 3.99 -2.92 10.14
CA ALA A 76 5.04 -3.94 10.07
C ALA A 76 6.33 -3.36 9.45
N PHE A 77 6.21 -2.61 8.35
CA PHE A 77 7.34 -1.92 7.73
C PHE A 77 7.93 -0.84 8.64
N TYR A 78 7.09 0.00 9.25
CA TYR A 78 7.52 1.08 10.15
C TYR A 78 8.34 0.53 11.33
N LEU A 79 7.88 -0.55 11.96
CA LEU A 79 8.60 -1.24 13.03
C LEU A 79 9.92 -1.85 12.54
N SER A 80 9.93 -2.46 11.35
CA SER A 80 11.16 -3.02 10.75
C SER A 80 12.22 -1.98 10.43
N THR A 81 11.84 -0.71 10.29
CA THR A 81 12.73 0.40 9.94
C THR A 81 13.17 1.22 11.15
N GLY A 82 12.90 0.74 12.37
CA GLY A 82 13.24 1.45 13.60
C GLY A 82 12.42 2.73 13.80
N MET A 83 11.20 2.78 13.25
CA MET A 83 10.26 3.92 13.41
C MET A 83 10.78 5.23 12.79
N THR A 84 11.63 5.14 11.77
CA THR A 84 12.27 6.30 11.13
C THR A 84 11.35 7.06 10.18
N ASP A 85 10.31 6.41 9.66
CA ASP A 85 9.59 6.90 8.48
C ASP A 85 8.05 6.97 8.68
N LEU A 86 7.62 7.87 9.58
CA LEU A 86 6.22 8.05 9.96
C LEU A 86 5.34 8.51 8.77
N ILE A 87 5.92 9.29 7.84
CA ILE A 87 5.23 9.75 6.63
C ILE A 87 4.85 8.55 5.76
N SER A 88 5.79 7.62 5.57
CA SER A 88 5.54 6.40 4.81
C SER A 88 4.54 5.49 5.51
N PHE A 89 4.52 5.49 6.84
CA PHE A 89 3.49 4.78 7.60
C PHE A 89 2.08 5.33 7.33
N ILE A 90 1.86 6.64 7.51
CA ILE A 90 0.56 7.28 7.30
C ILE A 90 0.10 7.17 5.84
N ALA A 91 1.02 7.37 4.88
CA ALA A 91 0.73 7.22 3.46
C ALA A 91 0.16 5.84 3.14
N GLY A 92 0.56 4.80 3.87
CA GLY A 92 0.06 3.46 3.65
C GLY A 92 -1.37 3.22 4.08
N ILE A 93 -1.83 3.90 5.12
CA ILE A 93 -3.25 3.88 5.52
C ILE A 93 -4.08 4.49 4.39
N ILE A 94 -3.64 5.65 3.89
CA ILE A 94 -4.30 6.37 2.79
C ILE A 94 -4.31 5.52 1.51
N TYR A 95 -3.18 4.92 1.15
CA TYR A 95 -3.08 4.08 -0.05
C TYR A 95 -3.94 2.82 0.06
N GLY A 96 -4.05 2.21 1.24
CA GLY A 96 -4.96 1.09 1.46
C GLY A 96 -6.42 1.47 1.17
N VAL A 97 -6.85 2.66 1.58
CA VAL A 97 -8.19 3.18 1.27
C VAL A 97 -8.37 3.42 -0.24
N ILE A 98 -7.37 4.00 -0.91
CA ILE A 98 -7.41 4.26 -2.35
C ILE A 98 -7.51 2.96 -3.15
N ILE A 99 -6.69 1.95 -2.83
CA ILE A 99 -6.69 0.67 -3.54
C ILE A 99 -8.07 0.01 -3.44
N VAL A 100 -8.72 0.07 -2.27
CA VAL A 100 -10.10 -0.44 -2.11
C VAL A 100 -11.11 0.37 -2.91
N ALA A 101 -10.99 1.70 -2.89
CA ALA A 101 -11.90 2.58 -3.63
C ALA A 101 -11.87 2.31 -5.15
N VAL A 102 -10.72 1.87 -5.67
CA VAL A 102 -10.56 1.40 -7.06
C VAL A 102 -11.05 -0.03 -7.23
N ALA A 103 -10.65 -0.94 -6.34
CA ALA A 103 -10.95 -2.38 -6.43
C ALA A 103 -12.44 -2.72 -6.36
N ARG A 104 -13.22 -1.95 -5.57
CA ARG A 104 -14.68 -2.12 -5.45
C ARG A 104 -15.47 -1.91 -6.74
N LYS A 105 -14.87 -1.25 -7.76
CA LYS A 105 -15.50 -1.09 -9.09
C LYS A 105 -15.48 -2.38 -9.92
N PHE A 106 -14.74 -3.39 -9.47
CA PHE A 106 -14.51 -4.65 -10.17
C PHE A 106 -15.06 -5.86 -9.40
N GLU A 107 -15.89 -5.60 -8.38
CA GLU A 107 -16.69 -6.62 -7.68
C GLU A 107 -18.00 -6.93 -8.41
#